data_AF-A0A962URW0-F1
#
_entry.id   AF-A0A962URW0-F1
#
_cell.length_a   1.000
_cell.length_b   1.000
_cell.length_c   1.000
_cell.angle_alpha   90.00
_cell.angle_beta   90.00
_cell.angle_gamma   90.00
#
_symmetry.space_group_name_H-M   'P 1'
#
loop_
_entity.id
_entity.type
_entity.pdbx_description
1 polymer ?
#
loop_
_entity_poly.entity_id
_entity_poly.type
_entity_poly.pdbx_seq_one_letter_code
_entity_poly.pdbx_strand_id
1 'polypeptide(L)'
;MKRLLLLVLSVGLYLPVHASTLTIEITQGLEGALPIAVVPFAWRGDASTPPAHEVGGVVSADLQRSGRFKPLPTSQMLARPTRGEEVDFRDWRALNVENLVVGEVTPNGPGGYLVKFYLYDVFRGEQVTGYSLPTTVRDLRATAHHIADIIYETLTGQPGAFATRIAYVTSERSGKDKKETVELRIADADGYGPQTIVSSSEPIMSPAWSPDGRQ
;
A
#
# COMPACT_ATOMS: atom_id res chain seq x y z
N MET A 1 25.36 22.04 -59.08
CA MET A 1 24.09 21.45 -58.61
C MET A 1 24.41 20.36 -57.59
N LYS A 2 23.72 20.39 -56.45
CA LYS A 2 23.96 19.66 -55.19
C LYS A 2 23.89 18.13 -55.32
N ARG A 3 24.82 17.38 -54.70
CA ARG A 3 24.66 15.99 -54.19
C ARG A 3 25.69 15.76 -53.05
N LEU A 4 25.46 16.33 -51.87
CA LEU A 4 24.79 15.75 -50.69
C LEU A 4 25.48 14.49 -50.11
N LEU A 5 26.44 14.81 -49.24
CA LEU A 5 26.95 14.11 -48.05
C LEU A 5 26.02 13.01 -47.48
N LEU A 6 26.50 11.76 -47.43
CA LEU A 6 25.90 10.67 -46.64
C LEU A 6 26.61 10.61 -45.29
N LEU A 7 26.07 11.34 -44.31
CA LEU A 7 26.47 11.27 -42.91
C LEU A 7 25.59 10.22 -42.23
N VAL A 8 26.16 9.04 -41.98
CA VAL A 8 25.51 7.95 -41.24
C VAL A 8 25.43 8.37 -39.77
N LEU A 9 24.25 8.82 -39.37
CA LEU A 9 23.92 9.18 -37.99
C LEU A 9 23.61 7.89 -37.21
N SER A 10 24.61 7.36 -36.52
CA SER A 10 24.46 6.30 -35.53
C SER A 10 23.73 6.84 -34.30
N VAL A 11 22.38 6.77 -34.33
CA VAL A 11 21.52 7.02 -33.17
C VAL A 11 21.65 5.81 -32.23
N GLY A 12 22.33 6.01 -31.10
CA GLY A 12 22.42 5.02 -30.03
C GLY A 12 21.04 4.76 -29.41
N LEU A 13 20.57 3.53 -29.53
CA LEU A 13 19.37 3.04 -28.87
C LEU A 13 19.66 2.90 -27.37
N TYR A 14 19.25 3.89 -26.57
CA TYR A 14 19.23 3.75 -25.11
C TYR A 14 18.02 2.88 -24.75
N LEU A 15 18.26 1.59 -24.49
CA LEU A 15 17.25 0.74 -23.89
C LEU A 15 17.18 1.08 -22.39
N PRO A 16 16.02 1.49 -21.86
CA PRO A 16 15.84 1.67 -20.43
C PRO A 16 15.98 0.32 -19.73
N VAL A 17 16.97 0.22 -18.84
CA VAL A 17 17.07 -0.88 -17.87
C VAL A 17 15.87 -0.75 -16.95
N HIS A 18 14.88 -1.62 -17.14
CA HIS A 18 13.77 -1.75 -16.21
C HIS A 18 14.28 -2.55 -15.01
N ALA A 19 14.58 -1.87 -13.90
CA ALA A 19 14.70 -2.53 -12.62
C ALA A 19 13.34 -3.13 -12.29
N SER A 20 13.24 -4.47 -12.30
CA SER A 20 12.03 -5.17 -11.91
C SER A 20 11.81 -4.98 -10.42
N THR A 21 10.99 -3.99 -10.06
CA THR A 21 10.48 -3.84 -8.70
C THR A 21 9.51 -4.98 -8.44
N LEU A 22 9.68 -5.69 -7.33
CA LEU A 22 8.78 -6.76 -6.91
C LEU A 22 7.34 -6.20 -6.88
N THR A 23 6.53 -6.65 -7.81
CA THR A 23 5.14 -6.21 -7.97
C THR A 23 4.28 -7.42 -7.71
N ILE A 24 3.45 -7.37 -6.67
CA ILE A 24 2.51 -8.44 -6.37
C ILE A 24 1.33 -8.29 -7.34
N GLU A 25 1.14 -9.29 -8.20
CA GLU A 25 0.02 -9.36 -9.13
C GLU A 25 -1.06 -10.30 -8.59
N ILE A 26 -2.31 -9.82 -8.49
CA ILE A 26 -3.45 -10.64 -8.07
C ILE A 26 -3.98 -11.38 -9.30
N THR A 27 -3.67 -12.67 -9.41
CA THR A 27 -4.01 -13.47 -10.60
C THR A 27 -5.44 -14.05 -10.56
N GLN A 28 -6.03 -14.23 -9.38
CA GLN A 28 -7.42 -14.66 -9.18
C GLN A 28 -8.01 -14.07 -7.89
N GLY A 29 -9.21 -13.48 -7.97
CA GLY A 29 -9.99 -13.10 -6.78
C GLY A 29 -10.88 -14.25 -6.31
N LEU A 30 -11.14 -14.35 -5.01
CA LEU A 30 -12.10 -15.34 -4.47
C LEU A 30 -13.54 -14.95 -4.83
N GLU A 31 -14.35 -15.94 -5.24
CA GLU A 31 -15.81 -15.80 -5.22
C GLU A 31 -16.28 -15.53 -3.77
N GLY A 32 -17.12 -14.51 -3.57
CA GLY A 32 -17.64 -14.14 -2.25
C GLY A 32 -16.83 -13.10 -1.47
N ALA A 33 -15.95 -12.32 -2.11
CA ALA A 33 -15.27 -11.21 -1.46
C ALA A 33 -16.26 -10.16 -0.92
N LEU A 34 -16.08 -9.76 0.35
CA LEU A 34 -16.94 -8.83 1.08
C LEU A 34 -16.88 -7.42 0.46
N PRO A 35 -18.00 -6.83 0.04
CA PRO A 35 -18.02 -5.46 -0.46
C PRO A 35 -17.66 -4.45 0.62
N ILE A 36 -16.63 -3.65 0.37
CA ILE A 36 -16.19 -2.59 1.28
C ILE A 36 -15.89 -1.31 0.49
N ALA A 37 -16.13 -0.14 1.07
CA ALA A 37 -15.64 1.12 0.54
C ALA A 37 -14.62 1.71 1.51
N VAL A 38 -13.44 2.07 1.00
CA VAL A 38 -12.43 2.81 1.75
C VAL A 38 -12.30 4.18 1.14
N VAL A 39 -12.93 5.18 1.77
CA VAL A 39 -12.89 6.57 1.30
C VAL A 39 -11.46 7.09 1.49
N PRO A 40 -10.88 7.82 0.51
CA PRO A 40 -9.57 8.46 0.69
C PRO A 40 -9.55 9.32 1.95
N PHE A 41 -8.56 9.13 2.81
CA PHE A 41 -8.55 9.81 4.10
C PHE A 41 -8.32 11.30 3.89
N ALA A 42 -9.15 12.13 4.52
CA ALA A 42 -9.03 13.57 4.36
C ALA A 42 -7.79 14.12 5.06
N TRP A 43 -6.97 14.86 4.32
CA TRP A 43 -5.87 15.61 4.89
C TRP A 43 -6.37 16.94 5.47
N ARG A 44 -6.12 17.18 6.77
CA ARG A 44 -6.55 18.40 7.49
C ARG A 44 -5.40 19.38 7.79
N GLY A 45 -4.22 19.17 7.21
CA GLY A 45 -3.09 20.11 7.33
C GLY A 45 -2.93 20.99 6.10
N ASP A 46 -1.73 21.54 5.94
CA ASP A 46 -1.40 22.39 4.79
C ASP A 46 -1.49 21.60 3.48
N ALA A 47 -2.36 22.03 2.57
CA ALA A 47 -2.57 21.40 1.28
C ALA A 47 -1.33 21.43 0.37
N SER A 48 -0.38 22.34 0.61
CA SER A 48 0.90 22.40 -0.11
C SER A 48 1.88 21.30 0.32
N THR A 49 1.67 20.71 1.51
CA THR A 49 2.54 19.69 2.09
C THR A 49 1.72 18.49 2.56
N PRO A 50 1.09 17.73 1.64
CA PRO A 50 0.36 16.53 1.99
C PRO A 50 1.33 15.42 2.47
N PRO A 51 0.83 14.45 3.25
CA PRO A 51 1.62 13.27 3.60
C PRO A 51 2.09 12.51 2.36
N ALA A 52 3.27 11.90 2.43
CA ALA A 52 3.87 11.16 1.31
C ALA A 52 3.05 9.92 0.89
N HIS A 53 2.24 9.37 1.79
CA HIS A 53 1.40 8.21 1.55
C HIS A 53 -0.06 8.53 1.86
N GLU A 54 -0.94 8.14 0.94
CA GLU A 54 -2.39 8.25 1.15
C GLU A 54 -2.87 7.01 1.92
N VAL A 55 -3.27 7.23 3.18
CA VAL A 55 -3.59 6.15 4.13
C VAL A 55 -4.74 5.27 3.63
N GLY A 56 -5.82 5.88 3.10
CA GLY A 56 -6.97 5.14 2.61
C GLY A 56 -6.62 4.22 1.44
N GLY A 57 -5.74 4.66 0.55
CA GLY A 57 -5.24 3.88 -0.59
C GLY A 57 -4.43 2.67 -0.16
N VAL A 58 -3.58 2.80 0.87
CA VAL A 58 -2.85 1.65 1.44
C VAL A 58 -3.82 0.65 2.07
N VAL A 59 -4.76 1.13 2.91
CA VAL A 59 -5.78 0.28 3.53
C VAL A 59 -6.63 -0.45 2.47
N SER A 60 -7.06 0.25 1.44
CA SER A 60 -7.83 -0.33 0.34
C SER A 60 -7.03 -1.42 -0.41
N ALA A 61 -5.77 -1.14 -0.71
CA ALA A 61 -4.89 -2.08 -1.41
C ALA A 61 -4.61 -3.35 -0.58
N ASP A 62 -4.41 -3.21 0.73
CA ASP A 62 -4.19 -4.33 1.65
C ASP A 62 -5.42 -5.26 1.72
N LEU A 63 -6.59 -4.66 1.95
CA LEU A 63 -7.85 -5.40 2.01
C LEU A 63 -8.13 -6.11 0.68
N GLN A 64 -7.89 -5.46 -0.46
CA GLN A 64 -8.01 -6.10 -1.78
C GLN A 64 -7.04 -7.28 -1.94
N ARG A 65 -5.78 -7.11 -1.54
CA ARG A 65 -4.72 -8.12 -1.68
C ARG A 65 -4.97 -9.37 -0.84
N SER A 66 -5.74 -9.24 0.24
CA SER A 66 -6.18 -10.40 1.03
C SER A 66 -7.09 -11.37 0.26
N GLY A 67 -7.72 -10.90 -0.84
CA GLY A 67 -8.73 -11.64 -1.58
C GLY A 67 -10.07 -11.82 -0.83
N ARG A 68 -10.18 -11.36 0.43
CA ARG A 68 -11.41 -11.42 1.23
C ARG A 68 -12.35 -10.25 1.01
N PHE A 69 -11.82 -9.13 0.50
CA PHE A 69 -12.58 -7.90 0.33
C PHE A 69 -12.58 -7.45 -1.13
N LYS A 70 -13.65 -6.75 -1.50
CA LYS A 70 -13.78 -6.08 -2.79
C LYS A 70 -13.98 -4.57 -2.56
N PRO A 71 -12.88 -3.80 -2.50
CA PRO A 71 -12.97 -2.36 -2.35
C PRO A 71 -13.67 -1.70 -3.54
N LEU A 72 -14.63 -0.82 -3.26
CA LEU A 72 -15.26 0.03 -4.27
C LEU A 72 -14.23 1.05 -4.80
N PRO A 73 -14.01 1.13 -6.12
CA PRO A 73 -13.11 2.13 -6.69
C PRO A 73 -13.54 3.56 -6.35
N THR A 74 -12.58 4.43 -6.06
CA THR A 74 -12.83 5.83 -5.67
C THR A 74 -13.53 6.67 -6.74
N SER A 75 -13.48 6.24 -8.00
CA SER A 75 -14.21 6.83 -9.13
C SER A 75 -15.69 6.46 -9.18
N GLN A 76 -16.10 5.40 -8.49
CA GLN A 76 -17.49 4.94 -8.42
C GLN A 76 -18.22 5.42 -7.15
N MET A 77 -17.49 6.06 -6.22
CA MET A 77 -18.08 6.61 -5.00
C MET A 77 -18.96 7.83 -5.31
N LEU A 78 -20.19 7.83 -4.79
CA LEU A 78 -21.13 8.95 -4.92
C LEU A 78 -20.77 10.14 -4.01
N ALA A 79 -20.14 9.84 -2.87
CA ALA A 79 -19.71 10.81 -1.88
C ALA A 79 -18.34 10.41 -1.29
N ARG A 80 -17.65 11.38 -0.69
CA ARG A 80 -16.36 11.18 0.00
C ARG A 80 -16.42 11.77 1.42
N PRO A 81 -17.28 11.21 2.29
CA PRO A 81 -17.40 11.66 3.67
C PRO A 81 -16.12 11.39 4.44
N THR A 82 -15.80 12.29 5.36
CA THR A 82 -14.59 12.25 6.16
C THR A 82 -14.87 11.91 7.63
N ARG A 83 -16.14 12.03 8.04
CA ARG A 83 -16.65 11.83 9.39
C ARG A 83 -18.00 11.13 9.33
N GLY A 84 -18.38 10.46 10.43
CA GLY A 84 -19.65 9.73 10.51
C GLY A 84 -20.89 10.58 10.24
N GLU A 85 -20.89 11.83 10.72
CA GLU A 85 -22.00 12.77 10.51
C GLU A 85 -22.24 13.14 9.05
N GLU A 86 -21.22 12.99 8.19
CA GLU A 86 -21.29 13.28 6.75
C GLU A 86 -21.78 12.07 5.93
N VAL A 87 -21.92 10.90 6.55
CA VAL A 87 -22.24 9.65 5.85
C VAL A 87 -23.75 9.52 5.63
N ASP A 88 -24.18 9.52 4.37
CA ASP A 88 -25.50 8.99 4.00
C ASP A 88 -25.39 7.51 3.63
N PHE A 89 -25.82 6.63 4.54
CA PHE A 89 -25.81 5.17 4.33
C PHE A 89 -26.69 4.70 3.16
N ARG A 90 -27.61 5.53 2.65
CA ARG A 90 -28.44 5.17 1.49
C ARG A 90 -27.61 5.11 0.21
N ASP A 91 -26.67 6.04 0.04
CA ASP A 91 -25.79 6.11 -1.12
C ASP A 91 -24.92 4.85 -1.22
N TRP A 92 -24.39 4.39 -0.09
CA TRP A 92 -23.54 3.19 -0.02
C TRP A 92 -24.33 1.90 -0.23
N ARG A 93 -25.56 1.80 0.28
CA ARG A 93 -26.45 0.67 -0.01
C ARG A 93 -26.79 0.57 -1.50
N ALA A 94 -27.01 1.71 -2.17
CA ALA A 94 -27.27 1.74 -3.60
C ALA A 94 -26.08 1.23 -4.43
N LEU A 95 -24.86 1.34 -3.90
CA LEU A 95 -23.62 0.82 -4.50
C LEU A 95 -23.30 -0.62 -4.08
N ASN A 96 -24.20 -1.29 -3.35
CA ASN A 96 -24.00 -2.63 -2.79
C ASN A 96 -22.73 -2.73 -1.91
N VAL A 97 -22.46 -1.68 -1.14
CA VAL A 97 -21.39 -1.65 -0.13
C VAL A 97 -21.98 -2.04 1.22
N GLU A 98 -21.34 -2.98 1.90
CA GLU A 98 -21.77 -3.46 3.22
C GLU A 98 -20.96 -2.82 4.34
N ASN A 99 -19.68 -2.56 4.10
CA ASN A 99 -18.76 -1.98 5.06
C ASN A 99 -18.18 -0.68 4.52
N LEU A 100 -18.15 0.37 5.33
CA LEU A 100 -17.61 1.67 4.94
C LEU A 100 -16.52 2.10 5.91
N VAL A 101 -15.36 2.44 5.35
CA VAL A 101 -14.22 3.01 6.07
C VAL A 101 -14.06 4.45 5.65
N VAL A 102 -14.08 5.35 6.63
CA VAL A 102 -13.79 6.78 6.47
C VAL A 102 -12.70 7.18 7.45
N GLY A 103 -11.97 8.23 7.12
CA GLY A 103 -10.93 8.71 8.01
C GLY A 103 -10.38 10.07 7.64
N GLU A 104 -9.58 10.60 8.55
CA GLU A 104 -8.85 11.84 8.37
C GLU A 104 -7.44 11.73 8.96
N VAL A 105 -6.51 12.42 8.34
CA VAL A 105 -5.13 12.59 8.81
C VAL A 105 -4.95 14.05 9.18
N THR A 106 -4.53 14.32 10.41
CA THR A 106 -4.27 15.69 10.90
C THR A 106 -2.81 15.83 11.32
N PRO A 107 -2.19 17.02 11.19
CA PRO A 107 -0.90 17.29 11.81
C PRO A 107 -0.96 17.09 13.34
N ASN A 108 0.12 16.62 13.94
CA ASN A 108 0.23 16.42 15.39
C ASN A 108 1.66 16.73 15.87
N GLY A 109 2.05 18.01 15.79
CA GLY A 109 3.41 18.47 16.10
C GLY A 109 4.41 18.28 14.96
N PRO A 110 5.69 18.66 15.15
CA PRO A 110 6.71 18.58 14.11
C PRO A 110 6.93 17.16 13.61
N GLY A 111 6.61 16.89 12.34
CA GLY A 111 6.76 15.57 11.71
C GLY A 111 5.80 14.47 12.24
N GLY A 112 4.87 14.85 13.11
CA GLY A 112 3.85 13.97 13.68
C GLY A 112 2.51 14.10 12.98
N TYR A 113 1.77 13.00 12.93
CA TYR A 113 0.41 12.93 12.42
C TYR A 113 -0.50 12.24 13.44
N LEU A 114 -1.79 12.52 13.33
CA LEU A 114 -2.85 11.77 14.00
C LEU A 114 -3.77 11.22 12.92
N VAL A 115 -3.85 9.90 12.83
CA VAL A 115 -4.72 9.21 11.88
C VAL A 115 -5.97 8.75 12.62
N LYS A 116 -7.14 9.25 12.21
CA LYS A 116 -8.43 8.81 12.71
C LYS A 116 -9.14 8.01 11.64
N PHE A 117 -9.72 6.88 12.02
CA PHE A 117 -10.57 6.13 11.13
C PHE A 117 -11.78 5.57 11.85
N TYR A 118 -12.81 5.30 11.07
CA TYR A 118 -14.07 4.73 11.52
C TYR A 118 -14.52 3.69 10.50
N LEU A 119 -14.93 2.54 11.00
CA LEU A 119 -15.55 1.46 10.24
C LEU A 119 -17.04 1.45 10.58
N TYR A 120 -17.88 1.49 9.55
CA TYR A 120 -19.33 1.43 9.68
C TYR A 120 -19.89 0.19 9.00
N ASP A 121 -20.92 -0.38 9.64
CA ASP A 121 -21.85 -1.30 9.00
C ASP A 121 -22.89 -0.46 8.27
N VAL A 122 -22.90 -0.53 6.95
CA VAL A 122 -23.77 0.27 6.09
C VAL A 122 -25.23 -0.17 6.17
N PHE A 123 -25.47 -1.45 6.45
CA PHE A 123 -26.83 -2.00 6.55
C PHE A 123 -27.50 -1.56 7.86
N ARG A 124 -26.77 -1.63 8.97
CA ARG A 124 -27.22 -1.24 10.31
C ARG A 124 -27.13 0.27 10.54
N GLY A 125 -26.30 0.96 9.76
CA GLY A 125 -26.07 2.39 9.87
C GLY A 125 -25.34 2.77 11.16
N GLU A 126 -24.49 1.88 11.67
CA GLU A 126 -23.81 2.03 12.96
C GLU A 126 -22.30 1.92 12.81
N GLN A 127 -21.58 2.58 13.72
CA GLN A 127 -20.13 2.46 13.81
C GLN A 127 -19.79 1.11 14.46
N VAL A 128 -19.02 0.28 13.76
CA VAL A 128 -18.50 -1.00 14.26
C VAL A 128 -17.25 -0.78 15.09
N THR A 129 -16.31 0.00 14.58
CA THR A 129 -15.06 0.34 15.29
C THR A 129 -14.50 1.68 14.83
N GLY A 130 -13.58 2.25 15.61
CA GLY A 130 -12.87 3.46 15.25
C GLY A 130 -11.78 3.80 16.25
N TYR A 131 -10.64 4.28 15.76
CA TYR A 131 -9.47 4.60 16.58
C TYR A 131 -8.83 5.91 16.14
N SER A 132 -8.02 6.46 17.04
CA SER A 132 -7.16 7.63 16.81
C SER A 132 -5.71 7.22 17.09
N LEU A 133 -4.91 7.09 16.04
CA LEU A 133 -3.56 6.55 16.09
C LEU A 133 -2.53 7.68 15.87
N PRO A 134 -1.79 8.09 16.91
CA PRO A 134 -0.66 8.99 16.72
C PRO A 134 0.45 8.26 15.95
N THR A 135 1.05 8.94 14.99
CA THR A 135 2.12 8.38 14.16
C THR A 135 3.11 9.46 13.71
N THR A 136 4.17 9.04 13.03
CA THR A 136 5.18 9.93 12.46
C THR A 136 5.12 9.86 10.94
N VAL A 137 5.76 10.81 10.27
CA VAL A 137 5.91 10.76 8.80
C VAL A 137 6.57 9.46 8.31
N ARG A 138 7.51 8.91 9.09
CA ARG A 138 8.22 7.68 8.73
C ARG A 138 7.33 6.45 8.89
N ASP A 139 6.49 6.44 9.93
CA ASP A 139 5.72 5.26 10.32
C ASP A 139 4.27 5.31 9.81
N LEU A 140 3.91 6.35 9.04
CA LEU A 140 2.55 6.58 8.52
C LEU A 140 2.05 5.39 7.69
N ARG A 141 2.92 4.81 6.85
CA ARG A 141 2.57 3.66 6.03
C ARG A 141 2.36 2.40 6.86
N ALA A 142 3.24 2.12 7.82
CA ALA A 142 3.07 1.03 8.78
C ALA A 142 1.77 1.20 9.60
N THR A 143 1.40 2.44 9.92
CA THR A 143 0.13 2.76 10.58
C THR A 143 -1.07 2.43 9.68
N ALA A 144 -0.98 2.68 8.38
CA ALA A 144 -2.02 2.31 7.43
C ALA A 144 -2.20 0.79 7.33
N HIS A 145 -1.10 0.03 7.27
CA HIS A 145 -1.13 -1.44 7.32
C HIS A 145 -1.79 -1.94 8.62
N HIS A 146 -1.45 -1.32 9.76
CA HIS A 146 -2.07 -1.67 11.03
C HIS A 146 -3.57 -1.37 11.08
N ILE A 147 -4.03 -0.28 10.45
CA ILE A 147 -5.46 0.02 10.29
C ILE A 147 -6.15 -1.07 9.46
N ALA A 148 -5.51 -1.53 8.38
CA ALA A 148 -6.03 -2.63 7.58
C ALA A 148 -6.11 -3.93 8.39
N ASP A 149 -5.12 -4.22 9.24
CA ASP A 149 -5.15 -5.39 10.14
C ASP A 149 -6.32 -5.31 11.12
N ILE A 150 -6.56 -4.14 11.74
CA ILE A 150 -7.70 -3.93 12.64
C ILE A 150 -9.03 -4.15 11.92
N ILE A 151 -9.20 -3.57 10.72
CA ILE A 151 -10.43 -3.72 9.93
C ILE A 151 -10.64 -5.18 9.54
N TYR A 152 -9.58 -5.84 9.07
CA TYR A 152 -9.61 -7.25 8.69
C TYR A 152 -10.00 -8.14 9.87
N GLU A 153 -9.39 -7.95 11.03
CA GLU A 153 -9.71 -8.73 12.23
C GLU A 153 -11.13 -8.44 12.74
N THR A 154 -11.55 -7.17 12.72
CA THR A 154 -12.91 -6.78 13.14
C THR A 154 -13.97 -7.46 12.28
N LEU A 155 -13.74 -7.58 10.97
CA LEU A 155 -14.73 -8.13 10.03
C LEU A 155 -14.63 -9.65 9.84
N THR A 156 -13.46 -10.25 10.07
CA THR A 156 -13.23 -11.69 9.81
C THR A 156 -13.03 -12.52 11.08
N GLY A 157 -12.74 -11.88 12.22
CA GLY A 157 -12.33 -12.55 13.46
C GLY A 157 -10.94 -13.18 13.41
N GLN A 158 -10.16 -12.92 12.35
CA GLN A 158 -8.80 -13.45 12.17
C GLN A 158 -7.78 -12.32 12.14
N PRO A 159 -6.59 -12.47 12.76
CA PRO A 159 -5.57 -11.43 12.72
C PRO A 159 -5.10 -11.18 11.28
N GLY A 160 -4.97 -9.90 10.91
CA GLY A 160 -4.35 -9.49 9.65
C GLY A 160 -2.83 -9.71 9.65
N ALA A 161 -2.23 -9.70 8.47
CA ALA A 161 -0.79 -9.83 8.28
C ALA A 161 -0.20 -8.70 7.40
N PHE A 162 -0.92 -7.59 7.24
CA PHE A 162 -0.52 -6.50 6.34
C PHE A 162 0.66 -5.70 6.90
N ALA A 163 0.73 -5.53 8.23
CA ALA A 163 1.86 -4.86 8.88
C ALA A 163 3.12 -5.74 9.02
N THR A 164 3.16 -6.91 8.39
CA THR A 164 4.33 -7.81 8.40
C THR A 164 5.35 -7.43 7.34
N ARG A 165 6.49 -8.12 7.33
CA ARG A 165 7.60 -7.93 6.38
C ARG A 165 8.01 -9.26 5.75
N ILE A 166 8.55 -9.19 4.54
CA ILE A 166 9.13 -10.32 3.83
C ILE A 166 10.65 -10.17 3.73
N ALA A 167 11.36 -11.28 3.86
CA ALA A 167 12.78 -11.38 3.54
C ALA A 167 12.95 -12.23 2.28
N TYR A 168 13.74 -11.75 1.32
CA TYR A 168 13.97 -12.47 0.08
C TYR A 168 15.38 -12.24 -0.44
N VAL A 169 15.89 -13.21 -1.20
CA VAL A 169 17.19 -13.11 -1.85
C VAL A 169 16.97 -12.74 -3.31
N THR A 170 17.68 -11.71 -3.77
CA THR A 170 17.71 -11.30 -5.18
C THR A 170 19.13 -11.38 -5.72
N SER A 171 19.27 -11.58 -7.03
CA SER A 171 20.55 -11.57 -7.71
C SER A 171 20.51 -10.53 -8.82
N GLU A 172 21.43 -9.58 -8.76
CA GLU A 172 21.58 -8.54 -9.77
C GLU A 172 22.95 -8.69 -10.43
N ARG A 173 22.96 -8.64 -11.78
CA ARG A 173 24.19 -8.59 -12.56
C ARG A 173 24.40 -7.16 -13.02
N SER A 174 25.47 -6.54 -12.53
CA SER A 174 25.76 -5.14 -12.83
C SER A 174 27.19 -4.94 -13.37
N GLY A 175 27.40 -3.83 -14.07
CA GLY A 175 28.68 -3.46 -14.69
C GLY A 175 28.97 -4.14 -16.04
N LYS A 176 30.04 -3.68 -16.71
CA LYS A 176 30.48 -4.21 -18.03
C LYS A 176 30.84 -5.69 -17.99
N ASP A 177 31.36 -6.15 -16.85
CA ASP A 177 31.81 -7.53 -16.64
C ASP A 177 30.68 -8.47 -16.16
N LYS A 178 29.45 -7.97 -16.04
CA LYS A 178 28.26 -8.72 -15.56
C LYS A 178 28.51 -9.47 -14.25
N LYS A 179 29.24 -8.84 -13.31
CA LYS A 179 29.52 -9.46 -12.02
C LYS A 179 28.21 -9.63 -11.25
N GLU A 180 27.97 -10.85 -10.79
CA GLU A 180 26.78 -11.21 -10.03
C GLU A 180 26.95 -10.81 -8.58
N THR A 181 25.98 -10.04 -8.07
CA THR A 181 25.87 -9.67 -6.66
C THR A 181 24.55 -10.23 -6.15
N VAL A 182 24.64 -11.02 -5.08
CA VAL A 182 23.48 -11.61 -4.41
C VAL A 182 23.18 -10.78 -3.17
N GLU A 183 21.92 -10.37 -3.02
CA GLU A 183 21.47 -9.49 -1.94
C GLU A 183 20.33 -10.12 -1.16
N LEU A 184 20.44 -10.09 0.17
CA LEU A 184 19.32 -10.32 1.07
C LEU A 184 18.61 -8.99 1.31
N ARG A 185 17.34 -8.90 0.92
CA ARG A 185 16.49 -7.72 1.09
C ARG A 185 15.32 -8.01 2.01
N ILE A 186 14.92 -7.00 2.78
CA ILE A 186 13.69 -6.99 3.58
C ILE A 186 12.77 -5.91 3.02
N ALA A 187 11.49 -6.22 2.83
CA ALA A 187 10.47 -5.27 2.39
C ALA A 187 9.19 -5.45 3.22
N ASP A 188 8.26 -4.51 3.14
CA ASP A 188 6.89 -4.67 3.64
C ASP A 188 6.23 -5.89 2.97
N ALA A 189 5.23 -6.49 3.62
CA ALA A 189 4.52 -7.67 3.11
C ALA A 189 3.97 -7.50 1.68
N ASP A 190 3.75 -6.24 1.31
CA ASP A 190 3.18 -5.84 0.04
C ASP A 190 4.24 -5.51 -1.04
N GLY A 191 5.52 -5.66 -0.69
CA GLY A 191 6.71 -5.46 -1.54
C GLY A 191 7.33 -4.06 -1.47
N TYR A 192 6.74 -3.13 -0.72
CA TYR A 192 7.21 -1.76 -0.65
C TYR A 192 8.48 -1.59 0.20
N GLY A 193 9.26 -0.56 -0.12
CA GLY A 193 10.39 -0.12 0.69
C GLY A 193 11.50 -1.17 0.91
N PRO A 194 11.97 -1.89 -0.14
CA PRO A 194 13.01 -2.89 0.04
C PRO A 194 14.31 -2.29 0.56
N GLN A 195 14.89 -2.91 1.59
CA GLN A 195 16.16 -2.55 2.19
C GLN A 195 17.15 -3.72 2.07
N THR A 196 18.33 -3.48 1.53
CA THR A 196 19.40 -4.47 1.47
C THR A 196 20.07 -4.61 2.84
N ILE A 197 20.04 -5.82 3.39
CA ILE A 197 20.62 -6.17 4.68
C ILE A 197 22.04 -6.70 4.50
N VAL A 198 22.23 -7.57 3.51
CA VAL A 198 23.51 -8.19 3.18
C VAL A 198 23.69 -8.19 1.67
N SER A 199 24.91 -7.92 1.21
CA SER A 199 25.32 -8.04 -0.19
C SER A 199 26.57 -8.91 -0.25
N SER A 200 26.60 -9.87 -1.17
CA SER A 200 27.68 -10.86 -1.30
C SER A 200 27.94 -11.20 -2.77
N SER A 201 29.18 -11.57 -3.07
CA SER A 201 29.53 -12.22 -4.35
C SER A 201 29.28 -13.73 -4.33
N GLU A 202 28.97 -14.30 -3.16
CA GLU A 202 28.62 -15.70 -2.98
C GLU A 202 27.11 -15.87 -2.72
N PRO A 203 26.53 -17.05 -2.99
CA PRO A 203 25.11 -17.32 -2.76
C PRO A 203 24.70 -17.10 -1.30
N ILE A 204 23.60 -16.39 -1.08
CA ILE A 204 22.88 -16.29 0.19
C ILE A 204 21.67 -17.21 0.11
N MET A 205 21.43 -18.04 1.13
CA MET A 205 20.33 -19.00 1.12
C MET A 205 19.58 -19.02 2.44
N SER A 206 18.30 -19.36 2.35
CA SER A 206 17.44 -19.73 3.49
C SER A 206 17.42 -18.72 4.64
N PRO A 207 17.04 -17.44 4.41
CA PRO A 207 16.81 -16.52 5.52
C PRO A 207 15.69 -17.05 6.42
N ALA A 208 15.83 -16.85 7.72
CA ALA A 208 14.84 -17.24 8.72
C ALA A 208 14.66 -16.09 9.71
N TRP A 209 13.40 -15.84 10.08
CA TRP A 209 13.05 -14.83 11.08
C TRP A 209 13.05 -15.43 12.47
N SER A 210 13.56 -14.70 13.46
CA SER A 210 13.25 -14.98 14.86
C SER A 210 11.76 -14.79 15.15
N PRO A 211 11.16 -15.49 16.15
CA PRO A 211 9.74 -15.33 16.47
C PRO A 211 9.30 -13.90 16.84
N ASP A 212 10.23 -13.05 17.27
CA ASP A 212 10.00 -11.64 17.59
C ASP A 212 10.30 -10.68 16.42
N GLY A 213 10.71 -11.20 15.26
CA GLY A 213 10.99 -10.44 14.04
C GLY A 213 12.19 -9.48 14.15
N ARG A 214 13.08 -9.69 15.13
CA ARG A 214 14.26 -8.83 15.34
C ARG A 214 15.54 -9.35 14.68
N GLN A 215 15.55 -10.60 14.22
CA GLN A 215 16.67 -11.26 13.54
C GLN A 215 16.18 -12.01 12.32
#